data_AF-A0A328CCA7-F1
#
_entry.id   AF-A0A328CCA7-F1
#
_cell.length_a   1.000
_cell.length_b   1.000
_cell.length_c   1.000
_cell.angle_alpha   90.00
_cell.angle_beta   90.00
_cell.angle_gamma   90.00
#
_symmetry.space_group_name_H-M   'P 1'
#
loop_
_entity.id
_entity.type
_entity.pdbx_description
1 polymer ?
#
loop_
_entity_poly.entity_id
_entity_poly.type
_entity_poly.pdbx_seq_one_letter_code
_entity_poly.pdbx_strand_id
1 'polypeptide(L)'
;MRQLEVRHRGLRRVVAQALLVGTLVWSVACVNTRALGDNAYERQEFSLALDYYEEAFAEGVRDPEVYFRAAKAATAQGAFSQAERYYSQALRHGGDVHVARALAEFYIQTSNFAQAVRVYQYLMRVEEDVQPVYSNLGTALMYSGKYLEAESFLTIAQQMNPTDPVPYINLGVLYDRHIRNRPRSVAFYSCFVELSADDSQRRMVQNRLLEMLNEGAVDASRVGLECGQLYRVPEPADINVRAELEGIGEPVDLGFGDAVGAPEGEVEIEALRPDDALPDKEGADVPSSVPEVGRPTEEEPASARPAEAPTSESPQTKTSESVEAQAAAHFEAGRYDGVVAALHGLQGRSQEGDRYYALALYRTGRFADAVDWLKLTEERQPSPEVVGALVDTYRRLGRRDALASVCERFAGWPDYEAAVARCPKSEEGAVGN
;
A
#
# COMPACT_ATOMS: atom_id res chain seq x y z
N MET A 1 -61.47 -62.64 14.82
CA MET A 1 -61.61 -61.39 14.04
C MET A 1 -61.47 -60.13 14.89
N ARG A 2 -62.31 -59.88 15.91
CA ARG A 2 -62.26 -58.62 16.71
C ARG A 2 -60.94 -58.35 17.46
N GLN A 3 -60.20 -59.37 17.91
CA GLN A 3 -58.92 -59.14 18.60
C GLN A 3 -57.74 -58.74 17.69
N LEU A 4 -57.78 -59.11 16.40
CA LEU A 4 -56.74 -58.75 15.43
C LEU A 4 -56.86 -57.27 14.99
N GLU A 5 -58.08 -56.75 14.90
CA GLU A 5 -58.32 -55.33 14.57
C GLU A 5 -57.87 -54.36 15.66
N VAL A 6 -58.03 -54.74 16.94
CA VAL A 6 -57.58 -53.93 18.07
C VAL A 6 -56.06 -53.85 18.11
N ARG A 7 -55.38 -54.98 17.83
CA ARG A 7 -53.91 -55.06 17.79
C ARG A 7 -53.32 -54.24 16.64
N HIS A 8 -53.97 -54.23 15.46
CA HIS A 8 -53.56 -53.38 14.33
C HIS A 8 -53.78 -51.89 14.58
N ARG A 9 -54.87 -51.49 15.28
CA ARG A 9 -55.07 -50.08 15.66
C ARG A 9 -54.05 -49.60 16.69
N GLY A 10 -53.68 -50.45 17.65
CA GLY A 10 -52.61 -50.17 18.60
C GLY A 10 -51.27 -49.97 17.91
N LEU A 11 -50.90 -50.88 17.00
CA LEU A 11 -49.64 -50.80 16.26
C LEU A 11 -49.58 -49.57 15.34
N ARG A 12 -50.68 -49.21 14.65
CA ARG A 12 -50.74 -48.00 13.83
C ARG A 12 -50.61 -46.71 14.64
N ARG A 13 -51.17 -46.66 15.86
CA ARG A 13 -51.00 -45.52 16.76
C ARG A 13 -49.58 -45.38 17.26
N VAL A 14 -48.93 -46.49 17.61
CA VAL A 14 -47.52 -46.49 18.04
C VAL A 14 -46.60 -46.08 16.90
N VAL A 15 -46.82 -46.59 15.68
CA VAL A 15 -46.02 -46.21 14.50
C VAL A 15 -46.26 -44.74 14.12
N ALA A 16 -47.50 -44.25 14.18
CA ALA A 16 -47.80 -42.84 13.91
C ALA A 16 -47.21 -41.90 14.97
N GLN A 17 -47.22 -42.30 16.25
CA GLN A 17 -46.57 -41.55 17.34
C GLN A 17 -45.05 -41.59 17.22
N ALA A 18 -44.45 -42.72 16.82
CA ALA A 18 -43.01 -42.84 16.58
C ALA A 18 -42.56 -42.01 15.36
N LEU A 19 -43.36 -41.96 14.29
CA LEU A 19 -43.10 -41.10 13.14
C LEU A 19 -43.27 -39.62 13.50
N LEU A 20 -44.30 -39.25 14.26
CA LEU A 20 -44.48 -37.88 14.76
C LEU A 20 -43.33 -37.45 15.67
N VAL A 21 -42.88 -38.31 16.59
CA VAL A 21 -41.73 -38.03 17.45
C VAL A 21 -40.42 -38.01 16.64
N GLY A 22 -40.25 -38.86 15.63
CA GLY A 22 -39.10 -38.82 14.73
C GLY A 22 -39.05 -37.53 13.90
N THR A 23 -40.19 -37.06 13.39
CA THR A 23 -40.29 -35.77 12.70
C THR A 23 -40.22 -34.58 13.66
N LEU A 24 -40.69 -34.72 14.91
CA LEU A 24 -40.57 -33.70 15.94
C LEU A 24 -39.14 -33.60 16.48
N VAL A 25 -38.38 -34.69 16.54
CA VAL A 25 -36.95 -34.65 16.89
C VAL A 25 -36.15 -33.98 15.77
N TRP A 26 -36.57 -34.12 14.51
CA TRP A 26 -36.04 -33.34 13.39
C TRP A 26 -36.58 -31.90 13.33
N SER A 27 -37.73 -31.60 13.94
CA SER A 27 -38.34 -30.26 13.88
C SER A 27 -38.15 -29.41 15.15
N VAL A 28 -37.72 -29.99 16.28
CA VAL A 28 -37.60 -29.33 17.60
C VAL A 28 -36.15 -29.07 18.00
N ALA A 29 -35.21 -29.31 17.10
CA ALA A 29 -33.84 -28.86 17.28
C ALA A 29 -33.28 -28.37 15.95
N CYS A 30 -33.82 -27.25 15.43
CA CYS A 30 -32.93 -26.29 14.79
C CYS A 30 -31.99 -25.79 15.89
N VAL A 31 -31.02 -26.62 16.27
CA VAL A 31 -29.80 -26.16 16.89
C VAL A 31 -29.26 -25.20 15.86
N ASN A 32 -29.36 -23.91 16.14
CA ASN A 32 -28.83 -22.89 15.26
C ASN A 32 -27.31 -23.08 15.29
N THR A 33 -26.74 -23.78 14.30
CA THR A 33 -25.31 -24.11 14.17
C THR A 33 -24.46 -22.86 14.30
N ARG A 34 -24.94 -21.74 13.73
CA ARG A 34 -24.39 -20.40 13.97
C ARG A 34 -24.33 -20.03 15.46
N ALA A 35 -25.42 -20.20 16.20
CA ALA A 35 -25.46 -19.82 17.63
C ALA A 35 -24.53 -20.69 18.49
N LEU A 36 -24.31 -21.95 18.10
CA LEU A 36 -23.27 -22.79 18.71
C LEU A 36 -21.88 -22.26 18.40
N GLY A 37 -21.61 -21.90 17.14
CA GLY A 37 -20.36 -21.27 16.73
C GLY A 37 -20.09 -19.97 17.49
N ASP A 38 -21.10 -19.11 17.62
CA ASP A 38 -21.03 -17.87 18.38
C ASP A 38 -20.73 -18.11 19.86
N ASN A 39 -21.38 -19.09 20.48
CA ASN A 39 -21.11 -19.42 21.88
C ASN A 39 -19.71 -20.00 22.09
N ALA A 40 -19.23 -20.83 21.17
CA ALA A 40 -17.85 -21.34 21.20
C ALA A 40 -16.83 -20.21 20.99
N TYR A 41 -17.12 -19.27 20.09
CA TYR A 41 -16.30 -18.09 19.85
C TYR A 41 -16.17 -17.21 21.09
N GLU A 42 -17.29 -16.93 21.78
CA GLU A 42 -17.30 -16.16 23.03
C GLU A 42 -16.47 -16.82 24.14
N ARG A 43 -16.43 -18.16 24.16
CA ARG A 43 -15.59 -18.96 25.08
C ARG A 43 -14.14 -19.06 24.64
N GLN A 44 -13.76 -18.47 23.51
CA GLN A 44 -12.44 -18.57 22.89
C GLN A 44 -12.06 -20.00 22.48
N GLU A 45 -13.06 -20.87 22.32
CA GLU A 45 -12.88 -22.23 21.80
C GLU A 45 -12.81 -22.18 20.27
N PHE A 46 -11.80 -21.48 19.73
CA PHE A 46 -11.76 -21.08 18.32
C PHE A 46 -11.81 -22.26 17.34
N SER A 47 -11.28 -23.43 17.70
CA SER A 47 -11.34 -24.61 16.81
C SER A 47 -12.76 -25.11 16.67
N LEU A 48 -13.46 -25.22 17.80
CA LEU A 48 -14.84 -25.66 17.84
C LEU A 48 -15.76 -24.63 17.18
N ALA A 49 -15.47 -23.34 17.37
CA ALA A 49 -16.20 -22.26 16.70
C ALA A 49 -16.10 -22.38 15.17
N LEU A 50 -14.90 -22.62 14.64
CA LEU A 50 -14.68 -22.81 13.20
C LEU A 50 -15.40 -24.05 12.66
N ASP A 51 -15.41 -25.16 13.40
CA ASP A 51 -16.15 -26.36 12.99
C ASP A 51 -17.65 -26.07 12.85
N TYR A 52 -18.25 -25.38 13.83
CA TYR A 52 -19.66 -24.99 13.77
C TYR A 52 -19.94 -23.95 12.68
N TYR A 53 -19.02 -23.02 12.42
CA TYR A 53 -19.17 -22.05 11.35
C TYR A 53 -19.10 -22.72 9.97
N GLU A 54 -18.20 -23.67 9.74
CA GLU A 54 -18.15 -24.45 8.50
C GLU A 54 -19.43 -25.27 8.28
N GLU A 55 -19.97 -25.88 9.34
CA GLU A 55 -21.27 -26.56 9.28
C GLU A 55 -22.41 -25.58 8.91
N ALA A 56 -22.44 -24.40 9.53
CA ALA A 56 -23.41 -23.36 9.18
C ALA A 56 -23.28 -22.91 7.72
N PHE A 57 -22.06 -22.81 7.18
CA PHE A 57 -21.85 -22.48 5.77
C PHE A 57 -22.31 -23.61 4.84
N ALA A 58 -22.14 -24.88 5.23
CA ALA A 58 -22.67 -26.03 4.49
C ALA A 58 -24.21 -26.09 4.47
N GLU A 59 -24.85 -25.58 5.52
CA GLU A 59 -26.31 -25.40 5.60
C GLU A 59 -26.83 -24.21 4.78
N GLY A 60 -25.94 -23.46 4.13
CA GLY A 60 -26.30 -22.33 3.26
C GLY A 60 -26.35 -20.98 3.97
N VAL A 61 -25.86 -20.86 5.21
CA VAL A 61 -25.73 -19.56 5.87
C VAL A 61 -24.75 -18.68 5.08
N ARG A 62 -25.21 -17.50 4.68
CA ARG A 62 -24.43 -16.48 3.95
C ARG A 62 -24.52 -15.13 4.66
N ASP A 63 -24.26 -15.13 5.96
CA ASP A 63 -24.27 -13.92 6.78
C ASP A 63 -22.82 -13.39 6.93
N PRO A 64 -22.53 -12.15 6.50
CA PRO A 64 -21.21 -11.56 6.60
C PRO A 64 -20.66 -11.50 8.04
N GLU A 65 -21.51 -11.35 9.06
CA GLU A 65 -21.07 -11.33 10.47
C GLU A 65 -20.55 -12.71 10.92
N VAL A 66 -21.14 -13.79 10.40
CA VAL A 66 -20.71 -15.16 10.72
C VAL A 66 -19.35 -15.44 10.07
N TYR A 67 -19.19 -15.05 8.80
CA TYR A 67 -17.89 -15.09 8.13
C TYR A 67 -16.84 -14.24 8.85
N PHE A 68 -17.20 -13.04 9.30
CA PHE A 68 -16.30 -12.16 10.03
C PHE A 68 -15.81 -12.78 11.35
N ARG A 69 -16.70 -13.42 12.13
CA ARG A 69 -16.31 -14.13 13.36
C ARG A 69 -15.44 -15.35 13.08
N ALA A 70 -15.77 -16.12 12.04
CA ALA A 70 -14.92 -17.22 11.58
C ALA A 70 -13.53 -16.71 11.19
N ALA A 71 -13.44 -15.57 10.50
CA ALA A 71 -12.16 -14.95 10.14
C ALA A 71 -11.34 -14.60 11.38
N LYS A 72 -11.96 -13.96 12.39
CA LYS A 72 -11.28 -13.62 13.65
C LYS A 72 -10.84 -14.87 14.42
N ALA A 73 -11.67 -15.92 14.45
CA ALA A 73 -11.31 -17.19 15.07
C ALA A 73 -10.11 -17.84 14.39
N ALA A 74 -10.10 -17.88 13.06
CA ALA A 74 -8.99 -18.38 12.27
C ALA A 74 -7.71 -17.56 12.46
N THR A 75 -7.81 -16.23 12.53
CA THR A 75 -6.68 -15.34 12.86
C THR A 75 -6.10 -15.66 14.23
N ALA A 76 -6.94 -15.84 15.25
CA ALA A 76 -6.50 -16.19 16.60
C ALA A 76 -5.79 -17.55 16.68
N GLN A 77 -6.08 -18.46 15.76
CA GLN A 77 -5.39 -19.75 15.63
C GLN A 77 -4.12 -19.70 14.79
N GLY A 78 -3.81 -18.58 14.15
CA GLY A 78 -2.73 -18.47 13.17
C GLY A 78 -3.04 -19.14 11.83
N ALA A 79 -4.30 -19.52 11.58
CA ALA A 79 -4.75 -20.12 10.32
C ALA A 79 -4.98 -19.02 9.26
N PHE A 80 -3.92 -18.30 8.90
CA PHE A 80 -4.01 -17.05 8.13
C PHE A 80 -4.69 -17.20 6.76
N SER A 81 -4.42 -18.27 6.01
CA SER A 81 -5.09 -18.51 4.72
C SER A 81 -6.60 -18.73 4.87
N GLN A 82 -7.05 -19.38 5.95
CA GLN A 82 -8.48 -19.52 6.22
C GLN A 82 -9.10 -18.20 6.66
N ALA A 83 -8.39 -17.44 7.50
CA ALA A 83 -8.84 -16.12 7.94
C ALA A 83 -9.07 -15.19 6.75
N GLU A 84 -8.11 -15.11 5.83
CA GLU A 84 -8.23 -14.34 4.59
C GLU A 84 -9.45 -14.76 3.79
N ARG A 85 -9.66 -16.07 3.58
CA ARG A 85 -10.84 -16.61 2.89
C ARG A 85 -12.15 -16.15 3.55
N TYR A 86 -12.24 -16.21 4.88
CA TYR A 86 -13.44 -15.81 5.59
C TYR A 86 -13.67 -14.29 5.58
N TYR A 87 -12.64 -13.47 5.73
CA TYR A 87 -12.77 -12.02 5.55
C TYR A 87 -13.26 -11.67 4.14
N SER A 88 -12.74 -12.37 3.13
CA SER A 88 -13.16 -12.21 1.73
C SER A 88 -14.63 -12.56 1.55
N GLN A 89 -15.10 -13.67 2.12
CA GLN A 89 -16.50 -14.07 2.09
C GLN A 89 -17.39 -13.08 2.84
N ALA A 90 -16.93 -12.56 3.98
CA ALA A 90 -17.65 -11.55 4.74
C ALA A 90 -17.90 -10.30 3.87
N LEU A 91 -16.88 -9.79 3.19
CA LEU A 91 -17.07 -8.64 2.27
C LEU A 91 -17.96 -9.00 1.07
N ARG A 92 -17.79 -10.18 0.46
CA ARG A 92 -18.64 -10.65 -0.65
C ARG A 92 -20.12 -10.72 -0.30
N HIS A 93 -20.45 -11.03 0.95
CA HIS A 93 -21.83 -11.17 1.42
C HIS A 93 -22.40 -9.90 2.07
N GLY A 94 -21.83 -8.73 1.76
CA GLY A 94 -22.35 -7.44 2.25
C GLY A 94 -21.75 -7.00 3.59
N GLY A 95 -20.56 -7.47 3.92
CA GLY A 95 -19.77 -6.96 5.03
C GLY A 95 -19.50 -5.47 4.85
N ASP A 96 -19.61 -4.72 5.93
CA ASP A 96 -19.48 -3.26 5.92
C ASP A 96 -18.02 -2.80 6.12
N VAL A 97 -17.86 -1.50 6.31
CA VAL A 97 -16.58 -0.84 6.64
C VAL A 97 -15.88 -1.49 7.83
N HIS A 98 -16.62 -2.00 8.82
CA HIS A 98 -16.01 -2.64 9.99
C HIS A 98 -15.24 -3.91 9.60
N VAL A 99 -15.82 -4.72 8.71
CA VAL A 99 -15.16 -5.93 8.17
C VAL A 99 -13.92 -5.55 7.37
N ALA A 100 -14.02 -4.52 6.53
CA ALA A 100 -12.89 -4.05 5.71
C ALA A 100 -11.72 -3.54 6.57
N ARG A 101 -11.97 -2.75 7.64
CA ARG A 101 -10.92 -2.33 8.59
C ARG A 101 -10.23 -3.52 9.24
N ALA A 102 -11.00 -4.52 9.65
CA ALA A 102 -10.44 -5.70 10.29
C ALA A 102 -9.61 -6.56 9.32
N LEU A 103 -9.99 -6.63 8.04
CA LEU A 103 -9.18 -7.26 7.00
C LEU A 103 -7.87 -6.49 6.77
N ALA A 104 -7.92 -5.15 6.74
CA ALA A 104 -6.71 -4.32 6.62
C ALA A 104 -5.74 -4.57 7.79
N GLU A 105 -6.27 -4.56 9.01
CA GLU A 105 -5.50 -4.88 10.24
C GLU A 105 -4.91 -6.28 10.19
N PHE A 106 -5.69 -7.28 9.75
CA PHE A 106 -5.21 -8.64 9.54
C PHE A 106 -4.01 -8.68 8.58
N TYR A 107 -4.09 -7.96 7.46
CA TYR A 107 -2.98 -7.89 6.51
C TYR A 107 -1.75 -7.17 7.07
N ILE A 108 -1.92 -6.14 7.89
CA ILE A 108 -0.80 -5.50 8.62
C ILE A 108 -0.14 -6.49 9.58
N GLN A 109 -0.93 -7.18 10.42
CA GLN A 109 -0.42 -8.14 11.40
C GLN A 109 0.30 -9.33 10.75
N THR A 110 -0.17 -9.77 9.59
CA THR A 110 0.43 -10.86 8.82
C THR A 110 1.53 -10.40 7.85
N SER A 111 1.92 -9.11 7.90
CA SER A 111 2.95 -8.50 7.04
C SER A 111 2.64 -8.56 5.54
N ASN A 112 1.37 -8.74 5.17
CA ASN A 112 0.87 -8.73 3.80
C ASN A 112 0.57 -7.28 3.34
N PHE A 113 1.59 -6.42 3.39
CA PHE A 113 1.44 -4.97 3.22
C PHE A 113 0.83 -4.56 1.86
N ALA A 114 1.13 -5.28 0.78
CA ALA A 114 0.55 -5.00 -0.54
C ALA A 114 -0.98 -5.20 -0.57
N GLN A 115 -1.49 -6.20 0.17
CA GLN A 115 -2.92 -6.42 0.32
C GLN A 115 -3.55 -5.36 1.22
N ALA A 116 -2.88 -5.01 2.34
CA ALA A 116 -3.32 -3.94 3.22
C ALA A 116 -3.50 -2.61 2.48
N VAL A 117 -2.56 -2.26 1.58
CA VAL A 117 -2.67 -1.06 0.72
C VAL A 117 -3.97 -1.08 -0.09
N ARG A 118 -4.35 -2.19 -0.72
CA ARG A 118 -5.60 -2.28 -1.49
C ARG A 118 -6.84 -2.08 -0.62
N VAL A 119 -6.86 -2.69 0.57
CA VAL A 119 -8.00 -2.54 1.49
C VAL A 119 -8.08 -1.11 2.02
N TYR A 120 -6.96 -0.48 2.36
CA TYR A 120 -6.96 0.93 2.80
C TYR A 120 -7.35 1.90 1.68
N GLN A 121 -6.99 1.63 0.43
CA GLN A 121 -7.46 2.40 -0.72
C GLN A 121 -8.98 2.31 -0.90
N TYR A 122 -9.57 1.14 -0.63
CA TYR A 122 -11.03 0.99 -0.56
C TYR A 122 -11.61 1.81 0.62
N LEU A 123 -11.07 1.64 1.84
CA LEU A 123 -11.55 2.33 3.04
C LEU A 123 -11.50 3.85 2.91
N MET A 124 -10.50 4.39 2.23
CA MET A 124 -10.34 5.83 2.00
C MET A 124 -11.53 6.45 1.23
N ARG A 125 -12.32 5.63 0.53
CA ARG A 125 -13.49 6.07 -0.26
C ARG A 125 -14.80 5.98 0.48
N VAL A 126 -14.90 5.06 1.43
CA VAL A 126 -16.15 4.68 2.09
C VAL A 126 -16.23 5.14 3.54
N GLU A 127 -15.10 5.47 4.17
CA GLU A 127 -15.08 5.99 5.54
C GLU A 127 -15.31 7.50 5.59
N GLU A 128 -16.09 7.95 6.58
CA GLU A 128 -16.27 9.38 6.87
C GLU A 128 -15.05 9.94 7.63
N ASP A 129 -14.48 9.17 8.55
CA ASP A 129 -13.26 9.54 9.30
C ASP A 129 -12.03 9.00 8.58
N VAL A 130 -11.59 9.74 7.56
CA VAL A 130 -10.52 9.27 6.68
C VAL A 130 -9.12 9.43 7.30
N GLN A 131 -8.91 10.29 8.29
CA GLN A 131 -7.54 10.59 8.78
C GLN A 131 -6.77 9.34 9.29
N PRO A 132 -7.38 8.45 10.08
CA PRO A 132 -6.73 7.20 10.49
C PRO A 132 -6.44 6.27 9.30
N VAL A 133 -7.29 6.30 8.27
CA VAL A 133 -7.09 5.54 7.03
C VAL A 133 -5.84 6.03 6.28
N TYR A 134 -5.64 7.35 6.16
CA TYR A 134 -4.41 7.93 5.57
C TYR A 134 -3.16 7.51 6.35
N SER A 135 -3.21 7.56 7.69
CA SER A 135 -2.10 7.14 8.56
C SER A 135 -1.73 5.66 8.39
N ASN A 136 -2.75 4.80 8.31
CA ASN A 136 -2.55 3.36 8.19
C ASN A 136 -2.14 2.95 6.76
N LEU A 137 -2.67 3.62 5.73
CA LEU A 137 -2.22 3.47 4.35
C LEU A 137 -0.75 3.87 4.23
N GLY A 138 -0.35 5.00 4.81
CA GLY A 138 1.05 5.43 4.86
C GLY A 138 1.95 4.40 5.54
N THR A 139 1.49 3.80 6.63
CA THR A 139 2.20 2.69 7.30
C THR A 139 2.32 1.45 6.39
N ALA A 140 1.25 1.04 5.72
CA ALA A 140 1.27 -0.09 4.79
C ALA A 140 2.21 0.16 3.60
N LEU A 141 2.22 1.38 3.06
CA LEU A 141 3.12 1.81 2.00
C LEU A 141 4.58 1.79 2.45
N MET A 142 4.85 2.27 3.67
CA MET A 142 6.19 2.25 4.26
C MET A 142 6.72 0.81 4.33
N TYR A 143 5.96 -0.12 4.89
CA TYR A 143 6.41 -1.51 5.00
C TYR A 143 6.40 -2.29 3.68
N SER A 144 5.68 -1.83 2.65
CA SER A 144 5.77 -2.36 1.29
C SER A 144 6.89 -1.75 0.45
N GLY A 145 7.73 -0.85 1.02
CA GLY A 145 8.88 -0.25 0.36
C GLY A 145 8.57 1.01 -0.47
N LYS A 146 7.32 1.46 -0.43
CA LYS A 146 6.80 2.64 -1.15
C LYS A 146 6.94 3.90 -0.29
N TYR A 147 8.19 4.32 -0.06
CA TYR A 147 8.51 5.31 0.97
C TYR A 147 8.05 6.73 0.64
N LEU A 148 8.06 7.13 -0.64
CA LEU A 148 7.59 8.45 -1.06
C LEU A 148 6.07 8.55 -0.95
N GLU A 149 5.35 7.49 -1.34
CA GLU A 149 3.91 7.43 -1.13
C GLU A 149 3.57 7.43 0.36
N ALA A 150 4.32 6.69 1.17
CA ALA A 150 4.17 6.68 2.62
C ALA A 150 4.33 8.08 3.24
N GLU A 151 5.39 8.81 2.89
CA GLU A 151 5.64 10.18 3.37
C GLU A 151 4.45 11.10 3.05
N SER A 152 3.90 10.96 1.84
CA SER A 152 2.79 11.77 1.36
C SER A 152 1.49 11.49 2.11
N PHE A 153 1.08 10.22 2.21
CA PHE A 153 -0.14 9.84 2.93
C PHE A 153 -0.04 10.16 4.42
N LEU A 154 1.11 9.94 5.06
CA LEU A 154 1.33 10.31 6.45
C LEU A 154 1.31 11.84 6.65
N THR A 155 1.85 12.61 5.70
CA THR A 155 1.76 14.07 5.75
C THR A 155 0.32 14.54 5.61
N ILE A 156 -0.46 13.98 4.69
CA ILE A 156 -1.88 14.33 4.57
C ILE A 156 -2.60 14.03 5.88
N ALA A 157 -2.35 12.87 6.50
CA ALA A 157 -2.92 12.54 7.81
C ALA A 157 -2.51 13.54 8.91
N GLN A 158 -1.26 14.00 8.88
CA GLN A 158 -0.75 15.06 9.76
C GLN A 158 -1.47 16.39 9.50
N GLN A 159 -1.70 16.75 8.25
CA GLN A 159 -2.35 18.01 7.89
C GLN A 159 -3.84 18.03 8.25
N MET A 160 -4.51 16.88 8.17
CA MET A 160 -5.90 16.72 8.58
C MET A 160 -6.10 16.93 10.08
N ASN A 161 -5.17 16.42 10.90
CA ASN A 161 -5.14 16.69 12.34
C ASN A 161 -3.70 16.93 12.82
N PRO A 162 -3.24 18.19 12.83
CA PRO A 162 -1.87 18.52 13.22
C PRO A 162 -1.52 18.17 14.67
N THR A 163 -2.51 17.94 15.53
CA THR A 163 -2.31 17.58 16.94
C THR A 163 -2.31 16.08 17.20
N ASP A 164 -2.68 15.26 16.21
CA ASP A 164 -2.63 13.80 16.35
C ASP A 164 -1.16 13.34 16.35
N PRO A 165 -0.68 12.65 17.39
CA PRO A 165 0.69 12.13 17.45
C PRO A 165 0.96 10.99 16.45
N VAL A 166 -0.05 10.26 15.96
CA VAL A 166 0.16 9.04 15.15
C VAL A 166 0.96 9.30 13.85
N PRO A 167 0.63 10.30 13.02
CA PRO A 167 1.45 10.65 11.86
C PRO A 167 2.91 10.97 12.20
N TYR A 168 3.17 11.61 13.36
CA TYR A 168 4.53 12.00 13.74
C TYR A 168 5.42 10.80 14.06
N ILE A 169 4.92 9.79 14.79
CA ILE A 169 5.73 8.59 15.04
C ILE A 169 5.96 7.81 13.74
N ASN A 170 4.96 7.72 12.86
CA ASN A 170 5.11 7.01 11.59
C ASN A 170 6.09 7.72 10.65
N LEU A 171 6.03 9.04 10.53
CA LEU A 171 7.03 9.83 9.79
C LEU A 171 8.41 9.71 10.43
N GLY A 172 8.50 9.75 11.76
CA GLY A 172 9.73 9.54 12.50
C GLY A 172 10.39 8.19 12.17
N VAL A 173 9.61 7.09 12.16
CA VAL A 173 10.06 5.74 11.78
C VAL A 173 10.47 5.68 10.32
N LEU A 174 9.68 6.28 9.42
CA LEU A 174 9.97 6.37 8.00
C LEU A 174 11.35 6.99 7.75
N TYR A 175 11.62 8.14 8.37
CA TYR A 175 12.91 8.81 8.22
C TYR A 175 14.06 8.11 8.94
N ASP A 176 13.82 7.48 10.10
CA ASP A 176 14.84 6.78 10.88
C ASP A 176 15.33 5.51 10.19
N ARG A 177 14.38 4.64 9.80
CA ARG A 177 14.65 3.25 9.42
C ARG A 177 14.73 3.06 7.91
N HIS A 178 13.96 3.83 7.14
CA HIS A 178 13.78 3.59 5.71
C HIS A 178 14.50 4.64 4.85
N ILE A 179 14.23 5.93 5.06
CA ILE A 179 14.83 7.02 4.28
C ILE A 179 16.23 7.39 4.80
N ARG A 180 16.53 7.11 6.08
CA ARG A 180 17.80 7.42 6.76
C ARG A 180 18.11 8.92 6.84
N ASN A 181 17.08 9.74 7.02
CA ASN A 181 17.17 11.18 7.23
C ASN A 181 17.09 11.51 8.74
N ARG A 182 18.25 11.58 9.40
CA ARG A 182 18.32 11.79 10.86
C ARG A 182 17.69 13.11 11.32
N PRO A 183 17.93 14.28 10.68
CA PRO A 183 17.30 15.53 11.09
C PRO A 183 15.78 15.46 11.09
N ARG A 184 15.15 14.99 10.01
CA ARG A 184 13.69 14.84 9.94
C ARG A 184 13.18 13.84 10.97
N SER A 185 13.85 12.69 11.10
CA SER A 185 13.48 11.70 12.10
C SER A 185 13.48 12.27 13.53
N VAL A 186 14.53 13.00 13.92
CA VAL A 186 14.61 13.64 15.23
C VAL A 186 13.50 14.68 15.40
N ALA A 187 13.22 15.50 14.39
CA ALA A 187 12.14 16.49 14.44
C ALA A 187 10.77 15.83 14.67
N PHE A 188 10.41 14.82 13.86
CA PHE A 188 9.13 14.13 13.96
C PHE A 188 8.97 13.35 15.27
N TYR A 189 10.00 12.62 15.70
CA TYR A 189 9.98 11.95 17.00
C TYR A 189 9.87 12.94 18.17
N SER A 190 10.50 14.11 18.08
CA SER A 190 10.38 15.14 19.12
C SER A 190 8.94 15.64 19.23
N CYS A 191 8.29 15.93 18.11
CA CYS A 191 6.87 16.31 18.11
C CYS A 191 5.95 15.19 18.58
N PHE A 192 6.23 13.93 18.25
CA PHE A 192 5.49 12.81 18.83
C PHE A 192 5.56 12.80 20.36
N VAL A 193 6.77 12.96 20.92
CA VAL A 193 6.99 12.94 22.38
C VAL A 193 6.26 14.09 23.08
N GLU A 194 6.20 15.26 22.43
CA GLU A 194 5.51 16.45 22.91
C GLU A 194 3.98 16.29 22.88
N LEU A 195 3.42 15.80 21.76
CA LEU A 195 1.98 15.74 21.53
C LEU A 195 1.32 14.49 22.12
N SER A 196 2.04 13.38 22.24
CA SER A 196 1.46 12.11 22.68
C SER A 196 1.00 12.17 24.13
N ALA A 197 -0.15 11.57 24.44
CA ALA A 197 -0.58 11.30 25.81
C ALA A 197 -0.16 9.90 26.29
N ASP A 198 0.29 9.02 25.39
CA ASP A 198 0.68 7.64 25.71
C ASP A 198 2.11 7.60 26.27
N ASP A 199 2.22 7.44 27.58
CA ASP A 199 3.49 7.37 28.28
C ASP A 199 4.38 6.17 27.89
N SER A 200 3.78 5.05 27.49
CA SER A 200 4.53 3.87 27.07
C SER A 200 5.25 4.13 25.75
N GLN A 201 4.50 4.56 24.74
CA GLN A 201 5.05 4.88 23.43
C GLN A 201 6.00 6.09 23.50
N ARG A 202 5.66 7.11 24.29
CA ARG A 202 6.51 8.29 24.52
C ARG A 202 7.88 7.88 25.05
N ARG A 203 7.94 7.01 26.07
CA ARG A 203 9.22 6.51 26.61
C ARG A 203 10.02 5.72 25.59
N MET A 204 9.36 4.89 24.79
CA MET A 204 10.02 4.14 23.72
C MET A 204 10.68 5.07 22.71
N VAL A 205 9.97 6.11 22.25
CA VAL A 205 10.50 7.09 21.29
C VAL A 205 11.58 7.98 21.93
N GLN A 206 11.44 8.34 23.21
CA GLN A 206 12.47 9.08 23.95
C GLN A 206 13.79 8.31 24.03
N ASN A 207 13.75 6.99 24.29
CA ASN A 207 14.95 6.15 24.28
C ASN A 207 15.59 6.15 22.89
N ARG A 208 14.78 6.02 21.83
CA ARG A 208 15.29 6.06 20.45
C ARG A 208 15.93 7.41 20.12
N LEU A 209 15.31 8.53 20.52
CA LEU A 209 15.88 9.87 20.37
C LEU A 209 17.23 10.00 21.09
N LEU A 210 17.32 9.49 22.32
CA LEU A 210 18.56 9.52 23.10
C LEU A 210 19.70 8.73 22.41
N GLU A 211 19.39 7.55 21.87
CA GLU A 211 20.33 6.78 21.05
C GLU A 211 20.83 7.59 19.85
N MET A 212 19.91 8.20 19.09
CA MET A 212 20.26 9.00 17.92
C MET A 212 21.18 10.18 18.25
N LEU A 213 20.95 10.85 19.39
CA LEU A 213 21.78 11.96 19.85
C LEU A 213 23.16 11.52 20.38
N ASN A 214 23.25 10.31 20.95
CA ASN A 214 24.52 9.74 21.38
C ASN A 214 25.41 9.31 20.19
N GLU A 215 24.80 8.92 19.08
CA GLU A 215 25.50 8.58 17.84
C GLU A 215 26.10 9.81 17.13
N GLY A 216 25.68 11.02 17.50
CA GLY A 216 26.23 12.28 16.99
C GLY A 216 25.25 13.44 17.14
N ALA A 217 25.78 14.66 17.12
CA ALA A 217 24.95 15.86 17.13
C ALA A 217 24.06 15.91 15.87
N VAL A 218 22.75 16.07 16.07
CA VAL A 218 21.76 16.20 15.00
C VAL A 218 21.14 17.60 15.08
N ASP A 219 21.28 18.37 14.02
CA ASP A 219 20.61 19.67 13.89
C ASP A 219 19.23 19.50 13.25
N ALA A 220 18.22 19.22 14.07
CA ALA A 220 16.83 19.09 13.63
C ALA A 220 16.13 20.46 13.41
N SER A 221 16.74 21.58 13.83
CA SER A 221 16.13 22.91 13.71
C SER A 221 15.92 23.33 12.25
N ARG A 222 16.74 22.79 11.34
CA ARG A 222 16.68 23.04 9.90
C ARG A 222 15.45 22.43 9.20
N VAL A 223 14.73 21.53 9.87
CA VAL A 223 13.52 20.89 9.32
C VAL A 223 12.34 21.86 9.26
N GLY A 224 12.33 22.90 10.12
CA GLY A 224 11.24 23.87 10.15
C GLY A 224 9.89 23.28 10.57
N LEU A 225 9.89 22.16 11.29
CA LEU A 225 8.69 21.52 11.82
C LEU A 225 8.30 22.17 13.16
N GLU A 226 7.11 22.75 13.22
CA GLU A 226 6.48 23.22 14.46
C GLU A 226 5.41 22.21 14.89
N CYS A 227 5.55 21.65 16.09
CA CYS A 227 4.65 20.61 16.58
C CYS A 227 3.23 21.15 16.75
N GLY A 228 2.22 20.37 16.33
CA GLY A 228 0.83 20.81 16.38
C GLY A 228 0.42 21.75 15.24
N GLN A 229 1.33 22.06 14.30
CA GLN A 229 1.04 22.90 13.14
C GLN A 229 1.12 22.12 11.83
N LEU A 230 0.51 22.65 10.77
CA LEU A 230 0.53 22.05 9.44
C LEU A 230 1.97 21.89 8.95
N TYR A 231 2.43 20.66 8.81
CA TYR A 231 3.69 20.37 8.16
C TYR A 231 3.47 20.39 6.65
N ARG A 232 4.16 21.30 5.96
CA ARG A 232 4.26 21.23 4.50
C ARG A 232 5.49 20.43 4.17
N VAL A 233 5.30 19.30 3.48
CA VAL A 233 6.44 18.55 2.99
C VAL A 233 7.28 19.48 2.11
N PRO A 234 8.60 19.43 2.24
CA PRO A 234 9.55 19.97 1.30
C PRO A 234 9.45 19.33 -0.11
N GLU A 235 8.27 19.44 -0.72
CA GLU A 235 7.72 18.96 -2.01
C GLU A 235 6.52 18.02 -1.79
N PRO A 236 5.36 18.28 -2.41
CA PRO A 236 4.40 17.21 -2.61
C PRO A 236 5.10 16.17 -3.50
N ALA A 237 5.11 14.89 -3.12
CA ALA A 237 4.97 13.93 -4.19
C ALA A 237 3.69 14.37 -4.91
N ASP A 238 3.77 14.60 -6.22
CA ASP A 238 2.59 14.75 -7.07
C ASP A 238 1.84 13.40 -7.14
N ILE A 239 1.57 12.78 -5.98
CA ILE A 239 0.34 12.05 -5.79
C ILE A 239 -0.72 13.13 -5.89
N ASN A 240 -1.17 13.37 -7.11
CA ASN A 240 -2.46 13.93 -7.32
C ASN A 240 -3.41 12.95 -6.62
N VAL A 241 -3.72 13.20 -5.34
CA VAL A 241 -4.59 12.36 -4.51
C VAL A 241 -5.88 12.11 -5.27
N ARG A 242 -6.33 13.11 -6.02
CA ARG A 242 -7.46 13.00 -6.93
C ARG A 242 -7.18 12.10 -8.14
N ALA A 243 -6.02 12.09 -8.78
CA ALA A 243 -5.67 11.12 -9.85
C ALA A 243 -5.41 9.70 -9.34
N GLU A 244 -4.85 9.52 -8.13
CA GLU A 244 -4.85 8.20 -7.48
C GLU A 244 -6.28 7.78 -7.17
N LEU A 245 -7.10 8.65 -6.56
CA LEU A 245 -8.52 8.39 -6.33
C LEU A 245 -9.31 8.10 -7.64
N GLU A 246 -9.00 8.79 -8.75
CA GLU A 246 -9.62 8.63 -10.08
C GLU A 246 -9.10 7.38 -10.82
N GLY A 247 -7.82 7.02 -10.69
CA GLY A 247 -7.23 5.79 -11.24
C GLY A 247 -7.68 4.52 -10.50
N ILE A 248 -8.17 4.68 -9.27
CA ILE A 248 -8.87 3.62 -8.52
C ILE A 248 -10.36 3.56 -8.97
N GLY A 249 -10.82 4.33 -9.96
CA GLY A 249 -12.19 4.29 -10.49
C GLY A 249 -12.62 2.94 -11.09
N GLU A 250 -11.67 2.01 -11.25
CA GLU A 250 -11.95 0.61 -11.52
C GLU A 250 -12.28 -0.16 -10.22
N PRO A 251 -13.09 -1.22 -10.28
CA PRO A 251 -13.25 -2.14 -9.15
C PRO A 251 -11.89 -2.43 -8.49
N VAL A 252 -11.79 -2.16 -7.19
CA VAL A 252 -10.66 -2.66 -6.41
C VAL A 252 -10.86 -4.17 -6.33
N ASP A 253 -10.29 -4.89 -7.30
CA ASP A 253 -10.14 -6.34 -7.18
C ASP A 253 -9.20 -6.58 -6.00
N LEU A 254 -9.80 -6.95 -4.87
CA LEU A 254 -9.08 -7.34 -3.66
C LEU A 254 -8.27 -8.64 -3.88
N GLY A 255 -8.31 -9.21 -5.09
CA GLY A 255 -7.48 -10.33 -5.53
C GLY A 255 -8.08 -11.67 -5.10
N PHE A 256 -9.40 -11.73 -4.90
CA PHE A 256 -10.07 -12.95 -4.48
C PHE A 256 -10.36 -13.86 -5.68
N GLY A 257 -9.34 -14.16 -6.48
CA GLY A 257 -9.44 -15.13 -7.56
C GLY A 257 -9.55 -16.55 -7.02
N ASP A 258 -10.49 -17.31 -7.55
CA ASP A 258 -10.81 -18.70 -7.20
C ASP A 258 -9.58 -19.61 -7.25
N ALA A 259 -8.93 -19.80 -6.10
CA ALA A 259 -7.92 -20.84 -5.94
C ALA A 259 -8.29 -21.70 -4.72
N VAL A 260 -9.19 -22.67 -4.97
CA VAL A 260 -9.07 -24.11 -4.67
C VAL A 260 -10.46 -24.78 -4.76
N GLY A 261 -10.77 -25.39 -5.91
CA GLY A 261 -11.55 -26.64 -6.06
C GLY A 261 -13.01 -26.78 -5.55
N ALA A 262 -13.98 -26.25 -6.33
CA ALA A 262 -15.33 -26.78 -6.68
C ALA A 262 -16.46 -26.93 -5.63
N PRO A 263 -17.78 -26.98 -6.02
CA PRO A 263 -18.41 -26.74 -7.32
C PRO A 263 -19.44 -25.57 -7.36
N GLU A 264 -19.55 -25.02 -8.57
CA GLU A 264 -20.66 -24.34 -9.27
C GLU A 264 -21.83 -23.70 -8.50
N GLY A 265 -21.92 -22.39 -8.71
CA GLY A 265 -23.11 -21.56 -8.62
C GLY A 265 -22.73 -20.18 -9.14
N GLU A 266 -22.51 -20.08 -10.46
CA GLU A 266 -22.12 -18.86 -11.16
C GLU A 266 -23.03 -17.70 -10.74
N VAL A 267 -22.44 -16.74 -10.04
CA VAL A 267 -22.93 -15.37 -10.00
C VAL A 267 -21.76 -14.53 -10.48
N GLU A 268 -21.85 -14.05 -11.71
CA GLU A 268 -21.06 -12.88 -12.12
C GLU A 268 -21.41 -11.75 -11.16
N ILE A 269 -20.44 -11.30 -10.36
CA ILE A 269 -20.63 -10.16 -9.48
C ILE A 269 -19.81 -9.00 -10.04
N GLU A 270 -20.55 -8.02 -10.56
CA GLU A 270 -20.08 -6.71 -10.94
C GLU A 270 -19.34 -6.04 -9.77
N ALA A 271 -18.28 -5.32 -10.09
CA ALA A 271 -17.58 -4.35 -9.25
C ALA A 271 -18.46 -3.74 -8.14
N LEU A 272 -17.99 -3.75 -6.89
CA LEU A 272 -18.54 -2.89 -5.82
C LEU A 272 -18.50 -1.43 -6.32
N ARG A 273 -19.65 -0.94 -6.77
CA ARG A 273 -19.83 0.43 -7.25
C ARG A 273 -20.06 1.36 -6.06
N PRO A 274 -19.56 2.60 -6.10
CA PRO A 274 -19.81 3.60 -5.04
C PRO A 274 -21.29 4.02 -4.89
N ASP A 275 -22.17 3.65 -5.83
CA ASP A 275 -23.51 4.24 -5.96
C ASP A 275 -24.64 3.45 -5.29
N ASP A 276 -24.39 2.33 -4.61
CA ASP A 276 -25.47 1.51 -4.01
C ASP A 276 -26.01 2.05 -2.66
N ALA A 277 -25.72 3.31 -2.33
CA ALA A 277 -26.37 4.02 -1.24
C ALA A 277 -27.64 4.77 -1.71
N LEU A 278 -28.78 4.07 -1.59
CA LEU A 278 -30.19 4.52 -1.56
C LEU A 278 -30.91 4.88 -2.89
N PRO A 279 -32.20 4.47 -3.06
CA PRO A 279 -32.95 4.64 -4.30
C PRO A 279 -33.82 5.92 -4.34
N ASP A 280 -33.94 6.52 -5.53
CA ASP A 280 -35.22 6.74 -6.26
C ASP A 280 -35.08 7.87 -7.32
N LYS A 281 -35.32 7.54 -8.60
CA LYS A 281 -36.46 7.99 -9.45
C LYS A 281 -36.14 7.92 -10.96
N GLU A 282 -36.82 6.97 -11.59
CA GLU A 282 -37.39 6.90 -12.94
C GLU A 282 -36.91 7.87 -14.04
N GLY A 283 -36.57 7.28 -15.21
CA GLY A 283 -37.12 7.77 -16.49
C GLY A 283 -36.26 7.64 -17.74
N ALA A 284 -36.68 6.71 -18.61
CA ALA A 284 -36.65 6.77 -20.09
C ALA A 284 -35.43 6.27 -20.89
N ASP A 285 -35.59 5.04 -21.41
CA ASP A 285 -35.71 4.69 -22.85
C ASP A 285 -34.52 4.75 -23.86
N VAL A 286 -34.19 3.53 -24.33
CA VAL A 286 -34.11 3.05 -25.74
C VAL A 286 -32.72 2.90 -26.42
N PRO A 287 -32.52 1.83 -27.25
CA PRO A 287 -31.25 1.12 -27.47
C PRO A 287 -30.71 1.19 -28.93
N SER A 288 -29.51 0.65 -29.22
CA SER A 288 -29.27 -0.25 -30.38
C SER A 288 -27.83 -0.80 -30.55
N SER A 289 -27.76 -2.12 -30.80
CA SER A 289 -27.01 -2.84 -31.87
C SER A 289 -25.46 -2.90 -31.93
N VAL A 290 -24.99 -4.14 -31.70
CA VAL A 290 -23.85 -4.96 -32.24
C VAL A 290 -23.90 -5.06 -33.80
N PRO A 291 -22.97 -5.63 -34.65
CA PRO A 291 -21.76 -6.50 -34.50
C PRO A 291 -20.46 -6.01 -35.23
N GLU A 292 -19.23 -6.46 -34.93
CA GLU A 292 -18.50 -7.76 -35.15
C GLU A 292 -17.87 -7.95 -36.57
N VAL A 293 -16.83 -8.82 -36.64
CA VAL A 293 -16.04 -9.37 -37.79
C VAL A 293 -14.61 -8.76 -37.90
N GLY A 294 -13.48 -9.48 -37.98
CA GLY A 294 -13.16 -10.91 -38.06
C GLY A 294 -11.64 -11.09 -38.34
N ARG A 295 -11.03 -12.20 -37.87
CA ARG A 295 -9.64 -12.66 -38.19
C ARG A 295 -9.59 -13.45 -39.52
N PRO A 296 -8.38 -13.74 -40.07
CA PRO A 296 -7.70 -15.07 -39.90
C PRO A 296 -6.15 -14.94 -39.78
N THR A 297 -5.40 -15.66 -38.91
CA THR A 297 -4.84 -17.05 -38.92
C THR A 297 -3.95 -17.47 -40.10
N GLU A 298 -2.69 -17.87 -39.82
CA GLU A 298 -2.06 -19.15 -40.23
C GLU A 298 -0.65 -19.39 -39.62
N GLU A 299 -0.30 -20.68 -39.44
CA GLU A 299 0.74 -21.32 -38.60
C GLU A 299 2.04 -21.75 -39.34
N GLU A 300 3.19 -21.73 -38.62
CA GLU A 300 4.34 -22.71 -38.45
C GLU A 300 4.91 -23.61 -39.61
N PRO A 301 6.02 -24.43 -39.47
CA PRO A 301 6.86 -24.84 -38.30
C PRO A 301 8.42 -24.94 -38.50
N ALA A 302 9.06 -25.49 -37.44
CA ALA A 302 10.46 -25.70 -37.01
C ALA A 302 11.48 -26.61 -37.79
N SER A 303 12.79 -26.51 -37.45
CA SER A 303 13.73 -27.61 -37.06
C SER A 303 15.15 -27.05 -36.75
N ALA A 304 15.80 -27.32 -35.59
CA ALA A 304 16.70 -28.43 -35.20
C ALA A 304 18.19 -27.98 -34.93
N ARG A 305 18.75 -28.42 -33.79
CA ARG A 305 20.15 -28.34 -33.28
C ARG A 305 20.90 -29.67 -33.60
N PRO A 306 22.27 -29.84 -33.56
CA PRO A 306 23.07 -29.88 -32.29
C PRO A 306 24.62 -29.66 -32.33
N ALA A 307 25.25 -29.73 -31.13
CA ALA A 307 26.61 -30.19 -30.75
C ALA A 307 27.69 -29.17 -30.24
N GLU A 308 28.50 -29.64 -29.27
CA GLU A 308 29.28 -28.93 -28.23
C GLU A 308 30.76 -28.58 -28.56
N ALA A 309 31.23 -27.43 -28.00
CA ALA A 309 32.52 -27.02 -27.39
C ALA A 309 33.91 -27.34 -28.06
N PRO A 310 34.92 -26.42 -27.95
CA PRO A 310 35.61 -26.15 -26.69
C PRO A 310 35.87 -24.68 -26.35
N THR A 311 36.08 -24.48 -25.05
CA THR A 311 36.42 -23.29 -24.26
C THR A 311 37.43 -22.31 -24.88
N SER A 312 37.03 -21.04 -24.97
CA SER A 312 37.90 -19.87 -24.83
C SER A 312 37.12 -18.78 -24.09
N GLU A 313 37.74 -18.21 -23.04
CA GLU A 313 37.17 -17.27 -22.07
C GLU A 313 36.09 -16.32 -22.62
N SER A 314 34.85 -16.48 -22.14
CA SER A 314 33.80 -15.48 -22.31
C SER A 314 34.02 -14.31 -21.33
N PRO A 315 33.72 -13.06 -21.72
CA PRO A 315 33.77 -11.93 -20.82
C PRO A 315 32.75 -12.16 -19.69
N GLN A 316 33.20 -12.04 -18.43
CA GLN A 316 32.28 -12.07 -17.29
C GLN A 316 31.19 -11.02 -17.50
N THR A 317 29.95 -11.48 -17.69
CA THR A 317 28.76 -10.62 -17.66
C THR A 317 28.62 -10.11 -16.23
N LYS A 318 29.17 -8.92 -15.95
CA LYS A 318 28.99 -8.24 -14.67
C LYS A 318 27.49 -8.02 -14.46
N THR A 319 26.98 -8.43 -13.31
CA THR A 319 25.60 -8.12 -12.88
C THR A 319 25.44 -6.61 -12.73
N SER A 320 24.23 -6.06 -12.90
CA SER A 320 23.95 -4.63 -12.75
C SER A 320 24.45 -4.09 -11.40
N GLU A 321 24.25 -4.87 -10.34
CA GLU A 321 24.70 -4.57 -8.98
C GLU A 321 26.24 -4.47 -8.86
N SER A 322 26.99 -5.33 -9.55
CA SER A 322 28.46 -5.27 -9.59
C SER A 322 28.98 -4.06 -10.35
N VAL A 323 28.28 -3.63 -11.41
CA VAL A 323 28.64 -2.45 -12.21
C VAL A 323 28.39 -1.17 -11.42
N GLU A 324 27.27 -1.08 -10.70
CA GLU A 324 26.94 0.09 -9.87
C GLU A 324 27.88 0.24 -8.67
N ALA A 325 28.25 -0.85 -8.00
CA ALA A 325 29.25 -0.82 -6.93
C ALA A 325 30.61 -0.29 -7.44
N GLN A 326 31.02 -0.68 -8.65
CA GLN A 326 32.23 -0.17 -9.27
C GLN A 326 32.10 1.33 -9.61
N ALA A 327 30.93 1.76 -10.12
CA ALA A 327 30.66 3.15 -10.43
C ALA A 327 30.69 4.04 -9.17
N ALA A 328 30.11 3.58 -8.05
CA ALA A 328 30.19 4.27 -6.77
C ALA A 328 31.65 4.49 -6.33
N ALA A 329 32.49 3.45 -6.40
CA ALA A 329 33.92 3.57 -6.07
C ALA A 329 34.68 4.53 -7.02
N HIS A 330 34.30 4.60 -8.30
CA HIS A 330 34.85 5.61 -9.22
C HIS A 330 34.41 7.02 -8.84
N PHE A 331 33.16 7.19 -8.42
CA PHE A 331 32.59 8.48 -8.03
C PHE A 331 33.26 9.03 -6.78
N GLU A 332 33.42 8.21 -5.74
CA GLU A 332 34.13 8.59 -4.50
C GLU A 332 35.60 8.94 -4.75
N ALA A 333 36.24 8.25 -5.70
CA ALA A 333 37.60 8.54 -6.12
C ALA A 333 37.72 9.76 -7.06
N GLY A 334 36.62 10.46 -7.38
CA GLY A 334 36.60 11.61 -8.29
C GLY A 334 36.86 11.27 -9.76
N ARG A 335 36.76 9.99 -10.14
CA ARG A 335 37.00 9.49 -11.51
C ARG A 335 35.69 9.46 -12.31
N TYR A 336 35.13 10.64 -12.57
CA TYR A 336 33.79 10.78 -13.17
C TYR A 336 33.66 10.20 -14.59
N ASP A 337 34.70 10.27 -15.42
CA ASP A 337 34.69 9.61 -16.74
C ASP A 337 34.52 8.09 -16.64
N GLY A 338 35.09 7.48 -15.59
CA GLY A 338 34.93 6.06 -15.30
C GLY A 338 33.52 5.69 -14.86
N VAL A 339 32.84 6.59 -14.13
CA VAL A 339 31.43 6.44 -13.75
C VAL A 339 30.54 6.46 -14.99
N VAL A 340 30.73 7.47 -15.85
CA VAL A 340 29.97 7.60 -17.09
C VAL A 340 30.18 6.37 -17.97
N ALA A 341 31.43 5.92 -18.16
CA ALA A 341 31.73 4.74 -18.95
C ALA A 341 31.10 3.45 -18.38
N ALA A 342 31.04 3.31 -17.06
CA ALA A 342 30.46 2.13 -16.42
C ALA A 342 28.93 2.08 -16.52
N LEU A 343 28.27 3.23 -16.36
CA LEU A 343 26.81 3.32 -16.24
C LEU A 343 26.09 3.64 -17.56
N HIS A 344 26.82 4.11 -18.57
CA HIS A 344 26.25 4.42 -19.87
C HIS A 344 25.63 3.16 -20.52
N GLY A 345 24.35 3.23 -20.87
CA GLY A 345 23.63 2.12 -21.52
C GLY A 345 23.24 0.97 -20.60
N LEU A 346 23.53 1.02 -19.29
CA LEU A 346 23.08 0.02 -18.33
C LEU A 346 21.55 0.10 -18.15
N GLN A 347 20.84 -0.98 -18.51
CA GLN A 347 19.39 -1.11 -18.31
C GLN A 347 19.07 -1.51 -16.87
N GLY A 348 17.97 -0.96 -16.32
CA GLY A 348 17.52 -1.29 -14.97
C GLY A 348 18.43 -0.74 -13.86
N ARG A 349 19.03 0.44 -14.07
CA ARG A 349 19.82 1.13 -13.04
C ARG A 349 18.99 1.41 -11.79
N SER A 350 19.60 1.30 -10.63
CA SER A 350 19.03 1.77 -9.38
C SER A 350 18.95 3.30 -9.35
N GLN A 351 18.16 3.83 -8.42
CA GLN A 351 18.04 5.28 -8.22
C GLN A 351 19.41 5.92 -7.91
N GLU A 352 20.23 5.23 -7.11
CA GLU A 352 21.57 5.69 -6.75
C GLU A 352 22.54 5.63 -7.94
N GLY A 353 22.41 4.59 -8.79
CA GLY A 353 23.12 4.50 -10.06
C GLY A 353 22.79 5.68 -11.01
N ASP A 354 21.50 6.03 -11.12
CA ASP A 354 21.08 7.19 -11.90
C ASP A 354 21.63 8.50 -11.33
N ARG A 355 21.66 8.64 -9.99
CA ARG A 355 22.25 9.79 -9.29
C ARG A 355 23.73 9.95 -9.61
N TYR A 356 24.52 8.88 -9.50
CA TYR A 356 25.95 8.90 -9.83
C TYR A 356 26.19 9.23 -11.29
N TYR A 357 25.39 8.68 -12.20
CA TYR A 357 25.52 8.97 -13.63
C TYR A 357 25.22 10.44 -13.95
N ALA A 358 24.12 10.98 -13.42
CA ALA A 358 23.73 12.38 -13.61
C ALA A 358 24.81 13.36 -13.11
N LEU A 359 25.28 13.14 -11.88
CA LEU A 359 26.32 13.97 -11.28
C LEU A 359 27.67 13.81 -12.01
N ALA A 360 28.02 12.61 -12.48
CA ALA A 360 29.25 12.41 -13.24
C ALA A 360 29.22 13.13 -14.60
N LEU A 361 28.08 13.12 -15.30
CA LEU A 361 27.89 13.91 -16.53
C LEU A 361 28.04 15.41 -16.26
N TYR A 362 27.47 15.91 -15.16
CA TYR A 362 27.64 17.29 -14.75
C TYR A 362 29.11 17.64 -14.43
N ARG A 363 29.79 16.81 -13.64
CA ARG A 363 31.20 17.04 -13.22
C ARG A 363 32.19 16.96 -14.38
N THR A 364 31.85 16.21 -15.44
CA THR A 364 32.62 16.13 -16.70
C THR A 364 32.26 17.25 -17.70
N GLY A 365 31.32 18.13 -17.36
CA GLY A 365 30.91 19.26 -18.20
C GLY A 365 29.95 18.91 -19.33
N ARG A 366 29.38 17.70 -19.33
CA ARG A 366 28.39 17.23 -20.30
C ARG A 366 26.98 17.71 -19.94
N PHE A 367 26.81 19.02 -19.81
CA PHE A 367 25.60 19.66 -19.27
C PHE A 367 24.31 19.30 -20.05
N ALA A 368 24.39 19.20 -21.38
CA ALA A 368 23.25 18.85 -22.21
C ALA A 368 22.75 17.42 -21.97
N ASP A 369 23.67 16.48 -21.74
CA ASP A 369 23.34 15.09 -21.41
C ASP A 369 22.91 14.98 -19.94
N ALA A 370 23.52 15.78 -19.06
CA ALA A 370 23.25 15.75 -17.62
C ALA A 370 21.84 16.22 -17.28
N VAL A 371 21.26 17.16 -18.03
CA VAL A 371 20.02 17.86 -17.61
C VAL A 371 18.84 16.92 -17.40
N ASP A 372 18.62 15.96 -18.28
CA ASP A 372 17.46 15.06 -18.19
C ASP A 372 17.66 14.04 -17.06
N TRP A 373 18.89 13.59 -16.85
CA TRP A 373 19.24 12.72 -15.72
C TRP A 373 19.19 13.48 -14.39
N LEU A 374 19.65 14.72 -14.34
CA LEU A 374 19.60 15.56 -13.14
C LEU A 374 18.15 15.85 -12.76
N LYS A 375 17.28 16.16 -13.73
CA LYS A 375 15.83 16.26 -13.51
C LYS A 375 15.26 14.96 -12.98
N LEU A 376 15.51 13.84 -13.66
CA LEU A 376 15.02 12.54 -13.23
C LEU A 376 15.46 12.19 -11.81
N THR A 377 16.72 12.49 -11.45
CA THR A 377 17.25 12.24 -10.12
C THR A 377 16.73 13.24 -9.08
N GLU A 378 16.46 14.47 -9.49
CA GLU A 378 15.84 15.50 -8.65
C GLU A 378 14.39 15.13 -8.32
N GLU A 379 13.61 14.74 -9.33
CA GLU A 379 12.22 14.28 -9.19
C GLU A 379 12.10 13.00 -8.34
N ARG A 380 13.10 12.12 -8.36
CA ARG A 380 13.11 10.87 -7.58
C ARG A 380 13.65 11.06 -6.17
N GLN A 381 14.73 11.81 -6.02
CA GLN A 381 15.45 11.98 -4.75
C GLN A 381 16.20 13.33 -4.74
N PRO A 382 15.51 14.44 -4.44
CA PRO A 382 16.14 15.75 -4.44
C PRO A 382 17.20 15.82 -3.33
N SER A 383 18.36 16.37 -3.67
CA SER A 383 19.44 16.62 -2.73
C SER A 383 20.11 17.96 -3.07
N PRO A 384 20.71 18.66 -2.09
CA PRO A 384 21.37 19.95 -2.35
C PRO A 384 22.45 19.85 -3.44
N GLU A 385 23.11 18.70 -3.56
CA GLU A 385 24.09 18.44 -4.60
C GLU A 385 23.45 18.36 -6.00
N VAL A 386 22.38 17.56 -6.15
CA VAL A 386 21.67 17.40 -7.42
C VAL A 386 20.97 18.69 -7.84
N VAL A 387 20.27 19.36 -6.92
CA VAL A 387 19.60 20.64 -7.18
C VAL A 387 20.62 21.73 -7.52
N GLY A 388 21.74 21.80 -6.80
CA GLY A 388 22.80 22.75 -7.13
C GLY A 388 23.42 22.50 -8.49
N ALA A 389 23.62 21.22 -8.87
CA ALA A 389 24.07 20.83 -10.20
C ALA A 389 23.04 21.16 -11.28
N LEU A 390 21.76 20.97 -11.02
CA LEU A 390 20.66 21.27 -11.95
C LEU A 390 20.51 22.78 -12.17
N VAL A 391 20.53 23.58 -11.11
CA VAL A 391 20.54 25.05 -11.14
C VAL A 391 21.74 25.57 -11.95
N ASP A 392 22.96 25.07 -11.68
CA ASP A 392 24.15 25.47 -12.44
C ASP A 392 24.06 25.05 -13.91
N THR A 393 23.52 23.85 -14.18
CA THR A 393 23.30 23.32 -15.53
C THR A 393 22.32 24.17 -16.33
N TYR A 394 21.15 24.51 -15.77
CA TYR A 394 20.19 25.39 -16.45
C TYR A 394 20.74 26.77 -16.73
N ARG A 395 21.51 27.33 -15.78
CA ARG A 395 22.17 28.61 -15.96
C ARG A 395 23.17 28.58 -17.12
N ARG A 396 23.99 27.53 -17.21
CA ARG A 396 24.97 27.34 -18.31
C ARG A 396 24.31 27.11 -19.66
N LEU A 397 23.19 26.37 -19.67
CA LEU A 397 22.41 26.10 -20.88
C LEU A 397 21.46 27.25 -21.26
N GLY A 398 21.37 28.32 -20.46
CA GLY A 398 20.49 29.46 -20.71
C GLY A 398 18.99 29.14 -20.58
N ARG A 399 18.61 28.08 -19.86
CA ARG A 399 17.20 27.67 -19.66
C ARG A 399 16.55 28.49 -18.55
N ARG A 400 16.18 29.74 -18.86
CA ARG A 400 15.69 30.74 -17.88
C ARG A 400 14.41 30.31 -17.16
N ASP A 401 13.41 29.80 -17.88
CA ASP A 401 12.13 29.42 -17.28
C ASP A 401 12.27 28.21 -16.34
N ALA A 402 13.05 27.22 -16.77
CA ALA A 402 13.35 26.04 -15.94
C ALA A 402 14.21 26.40 -14.72
N LEU A 403 15.14 27.34 -14.87
CA LEU A 403 15.92 27.88 -13.77
C LEU A 403 15.01 28.60 -12.77
N ALA A 404 14.13 29.49 -13.22
CA ALA A 404 13.20 30.21 -12.35
C ALA A 404 12.30 29.23 -11.58
N SER A 405 11.73 28.23 -12.27
CA SER A 405 10.89 27.21 -11.66
C SER A 405 11.61 26.42 -10.55
N VAL A 406 12.84 25.95 -10.80
CA VAL A 406 13.62 25.24 -9.76
C VAL A 406 14.04 26.19 -8.63
N CYS A 407 14.40 27.43 -8.94
CA CYS A 407 14.78 28.42 -7.94
C CYS A 407 13.63 28.79 -7.02
N GLU A 408 12.43 29.01 -7.55
CA GLU A 408 11.21 29.28 -6.77
C GLU A 408 10.83 28.07 -5.92
N ARG A 409 10.93 26.86 -6.47
CA ARG A 409 10.60 25.61 -5.78
C ARG A 409 11.42 25.43 -4.50
N PHE A 410 12.72 25.71 -4.55
CA PHE A 410 13.64 25.53 -3.43
C PHE A 410 13.98 26.84 -2.67
N ALA A 411 13.28 27.95 -2.95
CA ALA A 411 13.50 29.23 -2.28
C ALA A 411 13.03 29.22 -0.82
N GLY A 412 13.89 29.64 0.10
CA GLY A 412 13.58 29.72 1.53
C GLY A 412 13.84 28.44 2.32
N TRP A 413 14.51 27.46 1.71
CA TRP A 413 14.73 26.15 2.31
C TRP A 413 16.15 26.05 2.89
N PRO A 414 16.30 25.87 4.22
CA PRO A 414 17.59 25.94 4.89
C PRO A 414 18.65 24.98 4.32
N ASP A 415 18.24 23.81 3.83
CA ASP A 415 19.14 22.79 3.30
C ASP A 415 19.56 23.05 1.84
N TYR A 416 18.82 23.90 1.13
CA TYR A 416 19.02 24.20 -0.28
C TYR A 416 19.50 25.62 -0.53
N GLU A 417 19.61 26.48 0.49
CA GLU A 417 20.09 27.86 0.36
C GLU A 417 21.38 27.96 -0.46
N ALA A 418 22.33 27.06 -0.23
CA ALA A 418 23.59 27.01 -0.98
C ALA A 418 23.39 26.58 -2.45
N ALA A 419 22.45 25.67 -2.70
CA ALA A 419 22.12 25.17 -4.03
C ALA A 419 21.42 26.24 -4.89
N VAL A 420 20.50 27.00 -4.27
CA VAL A 420 19.78 28.11 -4.92
C VAL A 420 20.44 29.48 -4.76
N ALA A 421 21.57 29.58 -4.07
CA ALA A 421 22.31 30.84 -3.93
C ALA A 421 22.70 31.48 -5.26
N ARG A 422 22.76 30.69 -6.33
CA ARG A 422 23.11 31.12 -7.70
C ARG A 422 21.90 31.45 -8.55
N CYS A 423 20.70 31.38 -7.99
CA CYS A 423 19.47 31.80 -8.64
C CYS A 423 19.46 33.32 -8.87
N PRO A 424 18.81 33.79 -9.94
CA PRO A 424 18.60 35.21 -10.12
C PRO A 424 17.79 35.76 -8.94
N LYS A 425 18.29 36.81 -8.28
CA LYS A 425 17.51 37.52 -7.26
C LYS A 425 16.36 38.25 -7.96
N SER A 426 15.16 38.19 -7.41
CA SER A 426 14.02 38.96 -7.92
C SER A 426 14.40 40.43 -7.97
N GLU A 427 14.18 41.08 -9.11
CA GLU A 427 14.39 42.54 -9.28
C GLU A 427 13.27 43.36 -8.62
N GLU A 428 12.83 42.99 -7.41
CA GLU A 428 11.91 43.81 -6.63
C GLU A 428 12.71 44.71 -5.69
N GLY A 429 13.27 45.78 -6.26
CA GLY A 429 14.02 46.79 -5.49
C GLY A 429 14.71 47.90 -6.28
N ALA A 430 14.52 48.00 -7.60
CA ALA A 430 15.16 49.02 -8.45
C ALA A 430 14.18 50.07 -9.03
N VAL A 431 13.06 50.33 -8.35
CA VAL A 431 12.23 51.52 -8.62
C VAL A 431 11.94 52.21 -7.29
N GLY A 432 12.81 53.16 -6.94
CA GLY A 432 12.72 53.94 -5.72
C GLY A 432 13.96 54.79 -5.52
N ASN A 433 14.24 55.67 -6.49
CA ASN A 433 15.13 56.82 -6.34
C ASN A 433 14.30 58.09 -6.41
#